data_AF-A0A416JFP8-F1
#
_entry.id   AF-A0A416JFP8-F1
#
_cell.length_a   1.000
_cell.length_b   1.000
_cell.length_c   1.000
_cell.angle_alpha   90.00
_cell.angle_beta   90.00
_cell.angle_gamma   90.00
#
_symmetry.space_group_name_H-M   'P 1'
#
loop_
_entity.id
_entity.type
_entity.pdbx_description
1 polymer ?
#
loop_
_entity_poly.entity_id
_entity_poly.type
_entity_poly.pdbx_seq_one_letter_code
_entity_poly.pdbx_strand_id
1 'polypeptide(L)'
;MNVIKQKRKELGISQRELSEKLGTSQQTISRIEKSDVENIPSSLLIKLADIFQIPVDFLIRGDKSDLFSTKGEEMWEIYKQLDEENRTTLIMLGRRLSETQAENMLKRQTGDKSDKNSNM
;
A
#
# COMPACT_ATOMS: atom_id res chain seq x y z
N MET A 1 -4.88 15.13 -3.66
CA MET A 1 -5.12 14.71 -5.07
C MET A 1 -5.82 13.37 -5.03
N ASN A 2 -6.92 13.18 -5.76
CA ASN A 2 -7.72 11.95 -5.70
C ASN A 2 -7.21 10.94 -6.75
N VAL A 3 -6.90 9.71 -6.34
CA VAL A 3 -6.36 8.63 -7.21
C VAL A 3 -7.30 8.32 -8.37
N ILE A 4 -8.62 8.33 -8.17
CA ILE A 4 -9.60 8.06 -9.23
C ILE A 4 -9.49 9.11 -10.33
N LYS A 5 -9.37 10.39 -9.95
CA LYS A 5 -9.20 11.50 -10.91
C LYS A 5 -7.89 11.37 -11.69
N GLN A 6 -6.82 10.95 -11.03
CA GLN A 6 -5.53 10.73 -11.66
C GLN A 6 -5.61 9.59 -12.68
N LYS A 7 -6.07 8.40 -12.26
CA LYS A 7 -6.19 7.22 -13.12
C LYS A 7 -7.10 7.46 -14.33
N ARG A 8 -8.22 8.18 -14.13
CA ARG A 8 -9.08 8.59 -15.24
C ARG A 8 -8.34 9.44 -16.28
N LYS A 9 -7.51 10.40 -15.82
CA LYS A 9 -6.71 11.24 -16.70
C LYS A 9 -5.59 10.47 -17.40
N GLU A 10 -4.97 9.50 -16.73
CA GLU A 10 -3.98 8.59 -17.34
C GLU A 10 -4.60 7.78 -18.49
N LEU A 11 -5.87 7.38 -18.36
CA LEU A 11 -6.64 6.74 -19.44
C LEU A 11 -7.10 7.71 -20.54
N GLY A 12 -6.93 9.02 -20.37
CA GLY A 12 -7.35 10.03 -21.36
C GLY A 12 -8.86 10.21 -21.51
N ILE A 13 -9.68 9.69 -20.58
CA ILE A 13 -11.14 9.72 -20.68
C ILE A 13 -11.78 10.84 -19.83
N SER A 14 -12.95 11.31 -20.25
CA SER A 14 -13.78 12.27 -19.53
C SER A 14 -14.54 11.63 -18.35
N GLN A 15 -15.06 12.46 -17.44
CA GLN A 15 -15.91 11.98 -16.33
C GLN A 15 -17.20 11.31 -16.85
N ARG A 16 -17.72 11.76 -18.00
CA ARG A 16 -18.90 11.19 -18.65
C ARG A 16 -18.61 9.77 -19.14
N GLU A 17 -17.51 9.59 -19.87
CA GLU A 17 -17.11 8.26 -20.36
C GLU A 17 -16.82 7.27 -19.21
N LEU A 18 -16.20 7.74 -18.13
CA LEU A 18 -16.03 6.91 -16.94
C LEU A 18 -17.37 6.53 -16.29
N SER A 19 -18.32 7.47 -16.22
CA SER A 19 -19.65 7.21 -15.66
C SER A 19 -20.44 6.18 -16.49
N GLU A 20 -20.32 6.24 -17.82
CA GLU A 20 -20.94 5.28 -18.73
C GLU A 20 -20.38 3.87 -18.52
N LYS A 21 -19.05 3.73 -18.42
CA LYS A 21 -18.39 2.44 -18.12
C LYS A 21 -18.80 1.85 -16.77
N LEU A 22 -19.05 2.71 -15.78
CA LEU A 22 -19.42 2.28 -14.43
C LEU A 22 -20.92 2.04 -14.26
N GLY A 23 -21.75 2.50 -15.21
CA GLY A 23 -23.21 2.48 -15.09
C GLY A 23 -23.71 3.42 -14.01
N THR A 24 -23.15 4.62 -13.91
CA THR A 24 -23.51 5.65 -12.92
C THR A 24 -23.64 7.02 -13.59
N SER A 25 -23.97 8.06 -12.81
CA SER A 25 -24.09 9.43 -13.32
C SER A 25 -22.74 10.15 -13.36
N GLN A 26 -22.57 11.10 -14.30
CA GLN A 26 -21.38 11.96 -14.35
C GLN A 26 -21.23 12.79 -13.06
N GLN A 27 -22.34 13.19 -12.45
CA GLN A 27 -22.38 13.89 -11.17
C GLN A 27 -21.80 13.02 -10.05
N THR A 28 -22.11 11.73 -10.04
CA THR A 28 -21.53 10.77 -9.09
C THR A 28 -20.01 10.74 -9.21
N ILE A 29 -19.47 10.65 -10.43
CA ILE A 29 -18.02 10.68 -10.66
C ILE A 29 -17.40 12.02 -10.22
N SER A 30 -18.05 13.14 -10.53
CA SER A 30 -17.58 14.46 -10.11
C SER A 30 -17.47 14.59 -8.59
N ARG A 31 -18.49 14.12 -7.84
CA ARG A 31 -18.49 14.14 -6.37
C ARG A 31 -17.44 13.20 -5.78
N ILE A 32 -17.30 11.99 -6.36
CA ILE A 32 -16.24 11.04 -5.98
C ILE A 32 -14.86 11.69 -6.14
N GLU A 33 -14.57 12.31 -7.29
CA GLU A 33 -13.26 12.91 -7.57
C GLU A 33 -12.94 14.15 -6.72
N LYS A 34 -13.96 14.81 -6.17
CA LYS A 34 -13.82 15.92 -5.22
C LYS A 34 -13.68 15.46 -3.77
N SER A 35 -13.83 14.16 -3.50
CA SER A 35 -13.90 13.58 -2.15
C SER A 35 -15.11 14.06 -1.34
N ASP A 36 -16.21 14.44 -2.00
CA ASP A 36 -17.46 14.87 -1.37
C ASP A 36 -18.37 13.68 -0.99
N VAL A 37 -17.86 12.44 -1.09
CA VAL A 37 -18.58 11.19 -0.83
C VAL A 37 -17.71 10.30 0.04
N GLU A 38 -18.12 10.10 1.29
CA GLU A 38 -17.42 9.20 2.22
C GLU A 38 -17.78 7.72 2.00
N ASN A 39 -18.98 7.44 1.46
CA ASN A 39 -19.52 6.09 1.30
C ASN A 39 -19.65 5.69 -0.17
N ILE A 40 -18.52 5.38 -0.81
CA ILE A 40 -18.52 4.80 -2.17
C ILE A 40 -18.90 3.30 -2.06
N PRO A 41 -19.92 2.82 -2.77
CA PRO A 41 -20.28 1.40 -2.75
C PRO A 41 -19.11 0.50 -3.17
N SER A 42 -18.89 -0.61 -2.47
CA SER A 42 -17.80 -1.55 -2.77
C SER A 42 -17.86 -2.10 -4.20
N SER A 43 -19.07 -2.30 -4.73
CA SER A 43 -19.27 -2.73 -6.13
C SER A 43 -18.74 -1.71 -7.13
N LEU A 44 -18.83 -0.41 -6.83
CA LEU A 44 -18.26 0.65 -7.66
C LEU A 44 -16.74 0.71 -7.53
N LEU A 45 -16.21 0.50 -6.33
CA LEU A 45 -14.77 0.42 -6.08
C LEU A 45 -14.13 -0.75 -6.83
N ILE A 46 -14.76 -1.93 -6.84
CA ILE A 46 -14.30 -3.10 -7.60
C ILE A 46 -14.27 -2.79 -9.09
N LYS A 47 -15.35 -2.23 -9.65
CA LYS A 47 -15.36 -1.85 -11.08
C LYS A 47 -14.31 -0.80 -11.43
N LEU A 48 -14.06 0.17 -10.54
CA LEU A 48 -12.99 1.16 -10.73
C LEU A 48 -11.62 0.48 -10.75
N ALA A 49 -11.38 -0.45 -9.82
CA ALA A 49 -10.16 -1.23 -9.76
C ALA A 49 -9.94 -2.04 -11.04
N ASP A 50 -10.99 -2.69 -11.55
CA ASP A 50 -10.96 -3.42 -12.81
C ASP A 50 -10.68 -2.50 -14.01
N ILE A 51 -11.31 -1.32 -14.09
CA ILE A 51 -11.09 -0.36 -15.20
C ILE A 51 -9.64 0.17 -15.16
N PHE A 52 -9.12 0.45 -13.97
CA PHE A 52 -7.79 1.03 -13.80
C PHE A 52 -6.68 -0.02 -13.71
N GLN A 53 -7.03 -1.31 -13.66
CA GLN A 53 -6.10 -2.43 -13.50
C GLN A 53 -5.19 -2.25 -12.28
N ILE A 54 -5.77 -1.82 -11.14
CA ILE A 54 -5.06 -1.68 -9.87
C ILE A 54 -5.85 -2.36 -8.75
N PRO A 55 -5.18 -2.81 -7.67
CA PRO A 55 -5.88 -3.30 -6.49
C PRO A 55 -6.82 -2.26 -5.89
N VAL A 56 -7.99 -2.70 -5.42
CA VAL A 56 -8.99 -1.82 -4.78
C VAL A 56 -8.40 -0.98 -3.63
N ASP A 57 -7.41 -1.51 -2.91
CA ASP A 57 -6.77 -0.83 -1.78
C ASP A 57 -6.12 0.51 -2.19
N PHE A 58 -5.56 0.61 -3.39
CA PHE A 58 -4.99 1.87 -3.92
C PHE A 58 -6.04 2.97 -4.09
N LEU A 59 -7.30 2.61 -4.40
CA LEU A 59 -8.39 3.57 -4.54
C LEU A 59 -8.80 4.17 -3.20
N ILE A 60 -8.62 3.41 -2.11
CA ILE A 60 -9.07 3.76 -0.76
C ILE A 60 -7.95 4.49 -0.01
N ARG A 61 -6.73 3.96 -0.04
CA ARG A 61 -5.59 4.45 0.76
C ARG A 61 -4.70 5.44 0.01
N GLY A 62 -4.81 5.49 -1.31
CA GLY A 62 -3.94 6.26 -2.19
C GLY A 62 -2.55 5.64 -2.36
N ASP A 63 -1.64 6.36 -3.01
CA ASP A 63 -0.21 5.98 -3.18
C ASP A 63 0.57 5.80 -1.86
N LYS A 64 -0.08 6.02 -0.71
CA LYS A 64 0.45 5.67 0.61
C LYS A 64 0.24 4.19 0.97
N SER A 65 -0.18 3.35 0.02
CA SER A 65 -0.15 1.92 0.24
C SER A 65 1.31 1.44 0.24
N ASP A 66 1.95 1.49 1.41
CA ASP A 66 3.19 0.77 1.70
C ASP A 66 3.05 -0.76 1.44
N LEU A 67 1.83 -1.23 1.17
CA LEU A 67 1.51 -2.60 0.74
C LEU A 67 2.23 -3.02 -0.56
N PHE A 68 2.56 -2.08 -1.44
CA PHE A 68 3.26 -2.34 -2.70
C PHE A 68 4.59 -1.58 -2.74
N SER A 69 5.45 -1.84 -1.76
CA SER A 69 6.86 -1.50 -1.97
C SER A 69 7.38 -2.38 -3.11
N THR A 70 8.00 -1.79 -4.13
CA THR A 70 8.65 -2.51 -5.24
C THR A 70 9.59 -3.60 -4.74
N LYS A 71 10.18 -3.39 -3.55
CA LYS A 71 11.02 -4.36 -2.83
C LYS A 71 10.26 -5.57 -2.30
N GLY A 72 9.01 -5.41 -1.88
CA GLY A 72 8.15 -6.51 -1.44
C GLY A 72 7.78 -7.43 -2.60
N GLU A 73 7.45 -6.84 -3.76
CA GLU A 73 7.20 -7.60 -5.00
C GLU A 73 8.47 -8.33 -5.46
N GLU A 74 9.62 -7.64 -5.50
CA GLU A 74 10.91 -8.25 -5.83
C GLU A 74 11.24 -9.44 -4.91
N MET A 75 11.06 -9.29 -3.60
CA MET A 75 11.27 -10.36 -2.62
C MET A 75 10.35 -11.56 -2.85
N TRP A 76 9.09 -11.30 -3.23
CA TRP A 76 8.14 -12.36 -3.55
C TRP A 76 8.50 -13.11 -4.84
N GLU A 77 8.90 -12.39 -5.89
CA GLU A 77 9.34 -13.00 -7.14
C GLU A 77 10.58 -13.89 -6.93
N ILE A 78 11.54 -13.45 -6.13
CA ILE A 78 12.70 -14.25 -5.73
C ILE A 78 12.23 -15.50 -4.98
N TYR A 79 11.39 -15.36 -3.95
CA TYR A 79 10.92 -16.47 -3.12
C TYR A 79 10.24 -17.57 -3.95
N LYS A 80 9.41 -17.21 -4.93
CA LYS A 80 8.74 -18.16 -5.82
C LYS A 80 9.71 -19.05 -6.60
N GLN A 81 10.87 -18.52 -7.00
CA GLN A 81 11.88 -19.23 -7.80
C GLN A 81 12.78 -20.14 -6.96
N LEU A 82 12.79 -19.98 -5.63
CA LEU A 82 13.59 -20.80 -4.73
C LEU A 82 12.93 -22.18 -4.49
N ASP A 83 13.77 -23.18 -4.24
CA ASP A 83 13.37 -24.47 -3.69
C ASP A 83 13.10 -24.40 -2.17
N GLU A 84 12.63 -25.50 -1.60
CA GLU A 84 12.29 -25.63 -0.17
C GLU A 84 13.45 -25.26 0.76
N GLU A 85 14.67 -25.72 0.46
CA GLU A 85 15.85 -25.50 1.31
C GLU A 85 16.25 -24.02 1.32
N ASN A 86 16.29 -23.40 0.14
CA ASN A 86 16.62 -22.00 0.00
C ASN A 86 15.54 -21.08 0.59
N ARG A 87 14.25 -21.44 0.47
CA ARG A 87 13.14 -20.72 1.13
C ARG A 87 13.28 -20.75 2.65
N THR A 88 13.59 -21.91 3.20
CA THR A 88 13.81 -22.08 4.65
C THR A 88 14.94 -21.16 5.13
N THR A 89 16.04 -21.13 4.39
CA THR A 89 17.18 -20.26 4.69
C THR A 89 16.80 -18.79 4.62
N LEU A 90 16.07 -18.35 3.58
CA LEU A 90 15.63 -16.97 3.43
C LEU A 90 14.74 -16.51 4.60
N ILE A 91 13.80 -17.36 5.01
CA ILE A 91 12.92 -17.09 6.16
C ILE A 91 13.74 -17.00 7.46
N MET A 92 14.70 -17.90 7.66
CA MET A 92 15.58 -17.90 8.84
C MET A 92 16.38 -16.60 8.94
N LEU A 93 16.98 -16.16 7.83
CA LEU A 93 17.72 -14.90 7.78
C LEU A 93 16.81 -13.71 8.07
N GLY A 94 15.61 -13.67 7.47
CA GLY A 94 14.62 -12.62 7.72
C GLY A 94 14.24 -12.52 9.20
N ARG A 95 13.99 -13.66 9.87
CA ARG A 95 13.71 -13.71 11.32
C ARG A 95 14.89 -13.18 12.13
N ARG A 96 16.10 -13.63 11.83
CA ARG A 96 17.30 -13.20 12.57
C ARG A 96 17.56 -11.71 12.44
N LEU A 97 17.37 -11.14 11.25
CA LEU A 97 17.48 -9.70 11.02
C LEU A 97 16.45 -8.92 11.83
N SER A 98 15.20 -9.39 11.85
CA SER A 98 14.12 -8.76 12.61
C SER A 98 14.38 -8.77 14.12
N GLU A 99 14.80 -9.91 14.67
CA GLU A 99 15.18 -10.05 16.08
C GLU A 99 16.34 -9.12 16.44
N THR A 100 17.40 -9.11 15.63
CA THR A 100 18.58 -8.27 15.86
C THR A 100 18.21 -6.78 15.84
N GLN A 101 17.32 -6.38 14.95
CA GLN A 101 16.83 -5.01 14.90
C GLN A 101 16.05 -4.63 16.18
N ALA A 102 15.17 -5.52 16.67
CA ALA A 102 14.42 -5.32 17.90
C ALA A 102 15.33 -5.23 19.14
N GLU A 103 16.32 -6.13 19.26
CA GLU A 103 17.32 -6.11 20.34
C GLU A 103 18.10 -4.79 20.35
N ASN A 104 18.54 -4.32 19.18
CA ASN A 104 19.29 -3.07 19.07
C ASN A 104 18.43 -1.84 19.40
N MET A 105 17.14 -1.85 19.06
CA MET A 105 16.21 -0.80 19.48
C MET A 105 16.04 -0.77 21.00
N LEU A 106 15.92 -1.94 21.65
CA LEU A 106 15.81 -2.03 23.11
C LEU A 106 17.07 -1.53 23.81
N LYS A 107 18.26 -1.95 23.34
CA LYS A 107 19.56 -1.50 23.87
C LYS A 107 19.72 0.02 23.83
N ARG A 108 19.28 0.67 22.74
CA ARG A 108 19.28 2.13 22.60
C ARG A 108 18.37 2.83 23.61
N GLN A 109 17.22 2.24 23.95
CA GLN A 109 16.29 2.79 24.93
C GLN A 109 16.76 2.59 26.38
N THR A 110 17.53 1.53 26.67
CA THR A 110 18.06 1.25 28.01
C THR A 110 19.40 1.92 28.28
N GLY A 111 20.26 2.09 27.26
CA GLY A 111 21.57 2.75 27.40
C GLY A 111 21.47 4.25 27.70
N ASP A 112 20.38 4.91 27.30
CA ASP A 112 20.14 6.34 27.58
C ASP A 112 19.77 6.63 29.05
N LYS A 113 19.54 5.57 29.87
CA LYS A 113 19.25 5.69 31.31
C LYS A 113 20.45 5.49 32.22
N SER A 114 21.54 4.87 31.76
CA SER A 114 22.73 4.60 32.59
C SER A 114 23.67 5.81 32.69
N ASP A 115 23.69 6.69 31.71
CA ASP A 115 24.67 7.79 31.66
C ASP A 115 24.30 9.00 32.55
N LYS A 116 23.10 9.00 33.16
CA LYS A 116 22.65 10.08 34.05
C LYS A 116 22.88 9.83 35.55
N ASN A 117 23.37 8.64 35.95
CA ASN A 117 23.54 8.30 37.37
C ASN A 117 25.01 8.18 37.84
N SER A 118 25.99 8.61 37.02
CA SER A 118 27.42 8.59 37.42
C SER A 118 27.98 9.93 37.91
N ASN A 119 27.14 10.96 38.11
CA ASN A 119 27.52 12.19 38.81
C ASN A 119 26.57 12.43 39.99
N MET A 120 26.80 11.75 41.11
CA MET A 120 26.39 12.23 42.43
C MET A 120 27.40 11.78 43.48
#